data_AF-A0A090W7U3-F1
#
_entry.id   AF-A0A090W7U3-F1
#
_cell.length_a   1.000
_cell.length_b   1.000
_cell.length_c   1.000
_cell.angle_alpha   90.00
_cell.angle_beta   90.00
_cell.angle_gamma   90.00
#
_symmetry.space_group_name_H-M   'P 1'
#
loop_
_entity.id
_entity.type
_entity.pdbx_description
1 polymer ?
#
loop_
_entity_poly.entity_id
_entity_poly.type
_entity_poly.pdbx_seq_one_letter_code
_entity_poly.pdbx_strand_id
1 'polypeptide(L)'
;MKKLYTILAAVLITASGFAQAPEKMSYQAVVRDSDDNLIANQPVGMQISILQTSATGTAVYVETQTPATNVNGLVALEIGAGTVVSGDFTTIDWSADTYFIKTETDNRGK
;
A
#
# COMPACT_ATOMS: atom_id res chain seq x y z
N MET A 1 12.59 -45.95 -7.01
CA MET A 1 12.83 -45.57 -5.60
C MET A 1 13.37 -44.15 -5.49
N LYS A 2 14.60 -43.84 -5.91
CA LYS A 2 15.18 -42.48 -5.81
C LYS A 2 14.33 -41.38 -6.46
N LYS A 3 13.80 -41.62 -7.66
CA LYS A 3 12.91 -40.67 -8.38
C LYS A 3 11.58 -40.41 -7.64
N LEU A 4 11.05 -41.39 -6.91
CA LEU A 4 9.78 -41.24 -6.18
C LEU A 4 9.96 -40.32 -4.98
N TYR A 5 11.06 -40.45 -4.24
CA TYR A 5 11.39 -39.54 -3.13
C TYR A 5 11.61 -38.11 -3.62
N THR A 6 12.24 -37.93 -4.78
CA THR A 6 12.41 -36.60 -5.38
C THR A 6 11.07 -35.96 -5.76
N ILE A 7 10.13 -36.73 -6.34
CA ILE A 7 8.80 -36.24 -6.69
C ILE A 7 7.99 -35.91 -5.43
N LEU A 8 8.02 -36.77 -4.40
CA LEU A 8 7.32 -36.49 -3.14
C LEU A 8 7.86 -35.22 -2.47
N ALA A 9 9.19 -35.06 -2.42
CA ALA A 9 9.81 -33.87 -1.86
C ALA A 9 9.41 -32.61 -2.63
N ALA A 10 9.37 -32.65 -3.96
CA ALA A 10 8.92 -31.53 -4.77
C ALA A 10 7.46 -31.16 -4.49
N VAL A 11 6.56 -32.15 -4.41
CA VAL A 11 5.14 -31.91 -4.10
C VAL A 11 4.96 -31.30 -2.70
N LEU A 12 5.68 -31.81 -1.69
CA LEU A 12 5.65 -31.29 -0.33
C LEU A 12 6.15 -29.84 -0.24
N ILE A 13 7.21 -29.50 -0.97
CA ILE A 13 7.74 -28.12 -1.03
C ILE A 13 6.74 -27.19 -1.72
N THR A 14 6.11 -27.61 -2.82
CA THR A 14 5.12 -26.76 -3.51
C THR A 14 3.82 -26.61 -2.72
N ALA A 15 3.40 -27.63 -1.98
CA ALA A 15 2.17 -27.61 -1.18
C ALA A 15 2.31 -26.78 0.11
N SER A 16 3.54 -26.48 0.53
CA SER A 16 3.82 -25.66 1.73
C SER A 16 4.04 -24.18 1.44
N GLY A 17 4.05 -23.77 0.16
CA GLY A 17 4.14 -22.37 -0.23
C GLY A 17 2.81 -21.66 -0.09
N PHE A 18 2.67 -20.80 0.93
CA PHE A 18 1.57 -19.84 1.00
C PHE A 18 2.00 -18.55 0.27
N ALA A 19 1.24 -18.14 -0.76
CA ALA A 19 1.36 -16.80 -1.30
C ALA A 19 0.69 -15.83 -0.34
N GLN A 20 1.49 -15.20 0.53
CA GLN A 20 0.96 -14.27 1.54
C GLN A 20 0.57 -12.96 0.86
N ALA A 21 -0.64 -12.47 1.15
CA ALA A 21 -1.04 -11.13 0.81
C ALA A 21 -0.05 -10.11 1.42
N PRO A 22 0.16 -8.94 0.79
CA PRO A 22 0.99 -7.91 1.39
C PRO A 22 0.42 -7.52 2.76
N GLU A 23 1.23 -7.56 3.81
CA GLU A 23 0.84 -7.00 5.12
C GLU A 23 0.92 -5.47 5.10
N LYS A 24 1.77 -4.93 4.22
CA LYS A 24 1.99 -3.50 3.97
C LYS A 24 2.52 -3.30 2.55
N MET A 25 2.42 -2.08 2.03
CA MET A 25 3.05 -1.69 0.75
C MET A 25 3.92 -0.44 0.90
N SER A 26 5.17 -0.50 0.45
CA SER A 26 6.01 0.70 0.38
C SER A 26 5.49 1.67 -0.67
N TYR A 27 5.36 2.94 -0.31
CA TYR A 27 4.91 4.00 -1.20
C TYR A 27 5.82 5.22 -1.06
N GLN A 28 6.17 5.82 -2.21
CA GLN A 28 6.94 7.04 -2.29
C GLN A 28 6.28 8.00 -3.27
N ALA A 29 6.27 9.28 -2.92
CA ALA A 29 5.77 10.34 -3.77
C ALA A 29 6.59 11.61 -3.61
N VAL A 30 6.67 12.40 -4.68
CA VAL A 30 7.23 13.77 -4.64
C VAL A 30 6.07 14.74 -4.57
N VAL A 31 6.02 15.57 -3.54
CA VAL A 31 4.93 16.52 -3.30
C VAL A 31 5.31 17.90 -3.80
N ARG A 32 4.42 18.49 -4.59
CA ARG A 32 4.55 19.83 -5.17
C ARG A 32 3.31 20.66 -4.88
N ASP A 33 3.48 21.98 -4.84
CA ASP A 33 2.35 22.92 -4.77
C ASP A 33 1.76 23.23 -6.16
N SER A 34 0.78 24.14 -6.20
CA SER A 34 0.12 24.56 -7.45
C SER A 34 1.02 25.30 -8.43
N ASP A 35 2.15 25.81 -7.97
CA ASP A 35 3.15 26.54 -8.75
C ASP A 35 4.31 25.62 -9.18
N ASP A 36 4.16 24.30 -9.00
CA ASP A 36 5.17 23.25 -9.24
C ASP A 36 6.39 23.31 -8.31
N ASN A 37 6.37 24.11 -7.24
CA ASN A 37 7.48 24.15 -6.28
C ASN A 37 7.46 22.90 -5.39
N LEU A 38 8.65 22.44 -5.01
CA LEU A 38 8.80 21.33 -4.07
C LEU A 38 8.31 21.76 -2.68
N ILE A 39 7.39 20.97 -2.11
CA ILE A 39 7.06 21.05 -0.69
C ILE A 39 8.14 20.30 0.08
N ALA A 40 9.20 21.00 0.51
CA ALA A 40 10.37 20.38 1.13
C ALA A 40 10.42 20.57 2.66
N ASN A 41 10.94 19.56 3.36
CA ASN A 41 11.24 19.59 4.80
C ASN A 41 10.06 19.97 5.71
N GLN A 42 8.84 19.57 5.36
CA GLN A 42 7.66 19.83 6.19
C GLN A 42 6.68 18.65 6.21
N PRO A 43 5.85 18.54 7.26
CA PRO A 43 4.76 17.57 7.31
C PRO A 43 3.74 17.82 6.20
N VAL A 44 3.24 16.74 5.60
CA VAL A 44 2.12 16.74 4.66
C VAL A 44 1.08 15.75 5.11
N GLY A 45 -0.19 16.13 5.05
CA GLY A 45 -1.31 15.24 5.35
C GLY A 45 -1.56 14.38 4.14
N MET A 46 -1.73 13.07 4.34
CA MET A 46 -2.05 12.15 3.27
C MET A 46 -3.17 11.22 3.69
N GLN A 47 -4.16 11.05 2.82
CA GLN A 47 -5.15 9.99 2.92
C GLN A 47 -4.90 8.98 1.81
N ILE A 48 -4.83 7.71 2.19
CA ILE A 48 -4.67 6.59 1.27
C ILE A 48 -5.94 5.75 1.33
N SER A 49 -6.55 5.52 0.18
CA SER A 49 -7.72 4.65 0.04
C SER A 49 -7.44 3.52 -0.93
N ILE A 50 -7.84 2.30 -0.57
CA ILE A 50 -7.85 1.15 -1.47
C ILE A 50 -9.28 1.02 -2.03
N LEU A 51 -9.44 1.25 -3.33
CA LEU A 51 -10.72 1.16 -4.04
C LEU A 51 -10.83 -0.18 -4.75
N GLN A 52 -12.01 -0.78 -4.75
CA GLN A 52 -12.28 -2.06 -5.44
C GLN A 52 -13.02 -1.84 -6.77
N THR A 53 -12.83 -2.75 -7.72
CA THR A 53 -13.49 -2.83 -9.04
C THR A 53 -13.09 -1.73 -10.03
N SER A 54 -12.90 -0.48 -9.61
CA SER A 54 -12.48 0.62 -10.49
C SER A 54 -11.76 1.75 -9.73
N ALA A 55 -11.12 2.66 -10.47
CA ALA A 55 -10.43 3.83 -9.92
C ALA A 55 -11.36 4.86 -9.25
N THR A 56 -12.68 4.72 -9.42
CA THR A 56 -13.72 5.50 -8.73
C THR A 56 -14.67 4.59 -7.95
N GLY A 57 -14.24 3.35 -7.68
CA GLY A 57 -15.04 2.37 -6.97
C GLY A 57 -15.12 2.63 -5.48
N THR A 58 -15.75 1.71 -4.76
CA THR A 58 -15.92 1.81 -3.32
C THR A 58 -14.59 1.59 -2.60
N ALA A 59 -14.30 2.43 -1.60
CA ALA A 59 -13.15 2.24 -0.73
C ALA A 59 -13.41 1.07 0.23
N VAL A 60 -12.56 0.05 0.16
CA VAL A 60 -12.57 -1.11 1.09
C VAL A 60 -11.64 -0.90 2.29
N TYR A 61 -10.70 0.04 2.16
CA TYR A 61 -9.80 0.45 3.23
C TYR A 61 -9.42 1.92 3.07
N VAL A 62 -9.34 2.65 4.18
CA VAL A 62 -8.93 4.05 4.22
C VAL A 62 -8.06 4.27 5.46
N GLU A 63 -6.91 4.91 5.25
CA GLU A 63 -6.01 5.37 6.32
C GLU A 63 -5.56 6.81 6.09
N THR A 64 -5.11 7.46 7.16
CA THR A 64 -4.42 8.75 7.11
C THR A 64 -3.01 8.64 7.66
N GLN A 65 -2.11 9.44 7.10
CA GLN A 65 -0.71 9.56 7.50
C GLN A 65 -0.26 11.03 7.46
N THR A 66 0.78 11.36 8.23
CA THR A 66 1.38 12.70 8.22
C THR A 66 2.91 12.64 8.07
N PRO A 67 3.43 12.09 6.96
CA PRO A 67 4.87 12.02 6.73
C PRO A 67 5.47 13.41 6.53
N ALA A 68 6.76 13.55 6.84
CA ALA A 68 7.53 14.74 6.47
C ALA A 68 8.24 14.53 5.13
N THR A 69 8.20 15.54 4.26
CA THR A 69 8.99 15.54 3.02
C THR A 69 10.47 15.78 3.31
N ASN A 70 11.36 15.25 2.46
CA ASN A 70 12.78 15.60 2.50
C ASN A 70 13.11 16.84 1.64
N VAL A 71 14.40 17.15 1.48
CA VAL A 71 14.87 18.30 0.66
C VAL A 71 14.42 18.25 -0.80
N ASN A 72 14.11 17.07 -1.33
CA ASN A 72 13.64 16.86 -2.69
C ASN A 72 12.10 16.79 -2.78
N GLY A 73 11.38 17.16 -1.70
CA GLY A 73 9.93 17.04 -1.63
C GLY A 73 9.41 15.61 -1.56
N LEU A 74 10.28 14.62 -1.32
CA LEU A 74 9.93 13.21 -1.30
C LEU A 74 9.36 12.80 0.07
N VAL A 75 8.23 12.11 0.06
CA VAL A 75 7.70 11.32 1.18
C VAL A 75 7.97 9.83 0.95
N ALA A 76 8.18 9.11 2.05
CA ALA A 76 8.23 7.65 2.07
C ALA A 76 7.33 7.14 3.21
N LEU A 77 6.43 6.22 2.90
CA LEU A 77 5.48 5.64 3.85
C LEU A 77 5.18 4.18 3.53
N GLU A 78 4.55 3.50 4.48
CA GLU A 78 4.03 2.15 4.32
C GLU A 78 2.51 2.21 4.35
N ILE A 79 1.85 1.87 3.24
CA ILE A 79 0.39 1.73 3.18
C ILE A 79 0.00 0.52 4.02
N GLY A 80 -1.00 0.68 4.89
CA GLY A 80 -1.42 -0.33 5.87
C GLY A 80 -0.79 -0.11 7.25
N ALA A 81 0.06 0.91 7.42
CA ALA A 81 0.67 1.29 8.69
C ALA A 81 0.18 2.65 9.23
N GLY A 82 -0.77 3.28 8.54
CA GLY A 82 -1.33 4.58 8.94
C GLY A 82 -2.37 4.50 10.05
N THR A 83 -2.99 5.64 10.35
CA THR A 83 -4.16 5.69 11.23
C THR A 83 -5.38 5.24 10.44
N VAL A 84 -5.96 4.10 10.79
CA VAL A 84 -7.13 3.54 10.11
C VAL A 84 -8.34 4.45 10.31
N VAL A 85 -8.97 4.86 9.21
CA VAL A 85 -10.24 5.58 9.19
C VAL A 85 -11.40 4.59 9.00
N SER A 86 -11.22 3.61 8.11
CA SER A 86 -12.23 2.56 7.87
C SER A 86 -11.62 1.32 7.21
N GLY A 87 -12.24 0.16 7.43
CA GLY A 87 -11.80 -1.13 6.87
C GLY A 87 -10.67 -1.77 7.69
N ASP A 88 -10.16 -2.91 7.21
CA ASP A 88 -9.02 -3.62 7.79
C ASP A 88 -8.14 -4.16 6.66
N PHE A 89 -6.92 -3.62 6.56
CA PHE A 89 -5.96 -3.94 5.52
C PHE A 89 -5.61 -5.44 5.48
N THR A 90 -5.56 -6.09 6.64
CA THR A 90 -5.16 -7.50 6.77
C THR A 90 -6.22 -8.47 6.27
N THR A 91 -7.46 -7.99 6.14
CA THR A 91 -8.62 -8.79 5.72
C THR A 91 -8.99 -8.58 4.25
N ILE A 92 -8.29 -7.70 3.52
CA ILE A 92 -8.55 -7.47 2.11
C ILE A 92 -8.27 -8.76 1.32
N ASP A 93 -9.30 -9.29 0.66
CA ASP A 93 -9.14 -10.41 -0.28
C ASP A 93 -8.59 -9.89 -1.61
N TRP A 94 -7.26 -9.81 -1.71
CA TRP A 94 -6.55 -9.37 -2.91
C TRP A 94 -6.80 -10.25 -4.15
N SER A 95 -7.42 -11.43 -4.00
CA SER A 95 -7.78 -12.31 -5.11
C SER A 95 -9.18 -12.05 -5.66
N ALA A 96 -10.03 -11.35 -4.91
CA ALA A 96 -11.45 -11.19 -5.24
C ALA A 96 -11.71 -10.25 -6.43
N ASP A 97 -10.90 -9.21 -6.62
CA ASP A 97 -11.10 -8.22 -7.68
C ASP A 97 -9.81 -7.42 -7.95
N THR A 98 -9.89 -6.45 -8.87
CA THR A 98 -8.86 -5.43 -9.10
C THR A 98 -8.99 -4.32 -8.07
N TYR A 99 -7.84 -3.86 -7.56
CA TYR A 99 -7.75 -2.79 -6.57
C TYR A 99 -6.95 -1.60 -7.06
N PHE A 100 -7.32 -0.40 -6.60
CA PHE A 100 -6.71 0.87 -6.98
C PHE A 100 -6.31 1.65 -5.74
N ILE A 101 -5.15 2.30 -5.79
CA ILE A 101 -4.71 3.22 -4.74
C ILE A 101 -5.18 4.62 -5.14
N LYS A 102 -6.01 5.22 -4.29
CA LYS A 102 -6.32 6.66 -4.35
C LYS A 102 -5.52 7.37 -3.28
N THR A 103 -4.84 8.44 -3.66
CA THR A 103 -4.07 9.29 -2.75
C THR A 103 -4.62 10.70 -2.77
N GLU A 104 -4.76 11.28 -1.59
CA GLU A 104 -5.19 12.65 -1.36
C GLU A 104 -4.16 13.32 -0.44
N THR A 105 -3.75 14.55 -0.75
CA THR A 105 -2.65 15.23 -0.07
C THR A 105 -3.06 16.63 0.35
N ASP A 106 -2.79 16.99 1.61
CA ASP A 106 -2.87 18.35 2.14
C ASP A 106 -1.45 18.85 2.47
N ASN A 107 -1.03 19.93 1.82
CA ASN A 107 0.29 20.54 2.03
C ASN A 107 0.43 21.25 3.40
N ARG A 108 -0.63 21.31 4.20
CA ARG A 108 -0.67 21.89 5.55
C ARG A 108 -0.61 20.86 6.67
N GLY A 109 -0.47 19.57 6.35
CA GLY A 109 -0.30 18.53 7.36
C GLY A 109 -1.59 18.12 8.08
N LYS A 110 -2.76 18.32 7.47
CA LYS A 110 -4.07 18.02 8.07
C LYS A 110 -4.77 16.84 7.42
#